data_AF-A0A2V6JPK7-F1
#
_entry.id   AF-A0A2V6JPK7-F1
#
_cell.length_a   1.000
_cell.length_b   1.000
_cell.length_c   1.000
_cell.angle_alpha   90.00
_cell.angle_beta   90.00
_cell.angle_gamma   90.00
#
_symmetry.space_group_name_H-M   'P 1'
#
loop_
_entity.id
_entity.type
_entity.pdbx_description
1 polymer ?
#
loop_
_entity_poly.entity_id
_entity_poly.type
_entity_poly.pdbx_seq_one_letter_code
_entity_poly.pdbx_strand_id
1 'polypeptide(L)'
;MLSNSDLAELLAREAERESGILSRAYRRAARSAFLWPEQVVDLIEQRRPLTELRSIGPFMTKRIQRWIDNPPKEKLRAPAIRRDFIALADARFLLAKKPTWTRQLRGDLQMHTRWSDGSGTVAEMADAARQGNYEYIAITDHSKGLKIAGGIDEKSLRKQAAEITKTNMRSSKSLTVLSSIELNLNPRGEGDMDPKALSKLDVVLGSFHSVLRVKHDQTARYLAALRNPDIQILGHPRGRIYNYRLGLKADWLRVFAEAAKLNKAVEVDCYPDRQDLNLSLLKLARAAGTRVSLGTDAHHPWQLEFIELGLAAALKAKIPAERIVNFMSVADLKSWVAKVRRKTRRP
;
A
#
# COMPACT_ATOMS: atom_id res chain seq x y z
N MET A 1 16.42 24.02 0.92
CA MET A 1 15.52 23.88 2.09
C MET A 1 15.28 22.40 2.36
N LEU A 2 15.08 22.01 3.61
CA LEU A 2 14.84 20.61 3.99
C LEU A 2 13.41 20.20 3.63
N SER A 3 13.26 19.06 2.97
CA SER A 3 11.95 18.45 2.70
C SER A 3 11.42 17.71 3.94
N ASN A 4 10.14 17.34 3.92
CA ASN A 4 9.57 16.46 4.95
C ASN A 4 10.33 15.13 5.05
N SER A 5 10.79 14.59 3.91
CA SER A 5 11.61 13.38 3.86
C SER A 5 12.99 13.56 4.53
N ASP A 6 13.62 14.72 4.36
CA ASP A 6 14.89 15.06 5.02
C ASP A 6 14.72 15.18 6.54
N LEU A 7 13.65 15.85 6.98
CA LEU A 7 13.31 15.97 8.40
C LEU A 7 12.96 14.62 9.02
N ALA A 8 12.25 13.75 8.29
CA ALA A 8 11.96 12.40 8.75
C ALA A 8 13.25 11.60 9.02
N GLU A 9 14.26 11.72 8.16
CA GLU A 9 15.56 11.07 8.35
C GLU A 9 16.35 11.68 9.53
N LEU A 10 16.35 13.02 9.68
CA LEU A 10 17.00 13.67 10.82
C LEU A 10 16.37 13.25 12.15
N LEU A 11 15.03 13.24 12.23
CA LEU A 11 14.29 12.76 13.40
C LEU A 11 14.57 11.28 13.68
N ALA A 12 14.68 10.45 12.65
CA ALA A 12 15.01 9.03 12.81
C ALA A 12 16.43 8.82 13.38
N ARG A 13 17.42 9.61 12.93
CA ARG A 13 18.79 9.57 13.46
C ARG A 13 18.87 10.04 14.91
N GLU A 14 18.11 11.06 15.29
CA GLU A 14 18.02 11.47 16.69
C GLU A 14 17.39 10.39 17.55
N ALA A 15 16.35 9.72 17.05
CA ALA A 15 15.78 8.55 17.73
C ALA A 15 16.79 7.42 18.00
N GLU A 16 17.80 7.25 17.14
CA GLU A 16 18.87 6.25 17.31
C GLU A 16 19.92 6.68 18.35
N ARG A 17 20.09 7.99 18.57
CA ARG A 17 21.03 8.56 19.55
C ARG A 17 20.45 8.68 20.95
N GLU A 18 19.13 8.78 21.04
CA GLU A 18 18.40 8.95 22.29
C GLU A 18 17.93 7.61 22.89
N SER A 19 17.52 7.64 24.16
CA SER A 19 16.96 6.48 24.86
C SER A 19 15.58 6.76 25.46
N GLY A 20 14.91 5.71 25.96
CA GLY A 20 13.65 5.83 26.70
C GLY A 20 12.52 6.55 25.95
N ILE A 21 11.86 7.48 26.66
CA ILE A 21 10.69 8.24 26.15
C ILE A 21 11.10 9.10 24.96
N LEU A 22 12.29 9.71 24.99
CA LEU A 22 12.73 10.64 23.97
C LEU A 22 12.99 9.93 22.63
N SER A 23 13.64 8.75 22.65
CA SER A 23 13.78 7.90 21.46
C SER A 23 12.42 7.57 20.85
N ARG A 24 11.43 7.19 21.67
CA ARG A 24 10.07 6.87 21.18
C ARG A 24 9.38 8.08 20.57
N ALA A 25 9.53 9.26 21.16
CA ALA A 25 8.97 10.50 20.64
C ALA A 25 9.57 10.83 19.27
N TYR A 26 10.89 10.79 19.13
CA TYR A 26 11.55 11.04 17.85
C TYR A 26 11.16 10.02 16.77
N ARG A 27 11.01 8.73 17.11
CA ARG A 27 10.52 7.72 16.15
C ARG A 27 9.11 8.02 15.67
N ARG A 28 8.23 8.48 16.57
CA ARG A 28 6.85 8.88 16.23
C ARG A 28 6.82 10.11 15.33
N ALA A 29 7.65 11.11 15.64
CA ALA A 29 7.80 12.30 14.81
C ALA A 29 8.36 11.96 13.42
N ALA A 30 9.40 11.13 13.35
CA ALA A 30 9.98 10.68 12.08
C ALA A 30 8.96 9.96 11.19
N ARG A 31 8.09 9.12 11.77
CA ARG A 31 6.97 8.50 11.04
C ARG A 31 5.94 9.53 10.59
N SER A 32 5.54 10.42 11.50
CA SER A 32 4.53 11.45 11.22
C SER A 32 4.98 12.41 10.13
N ALA A 33 6.28 12.64 9.97
CA ALA A 33 6.84 13.50 8.92
C ALA A 33 6.46 13.08 7.49
N PHE A 34 6.33 11.78 7.22
CA PHE A 34 5.86 11.29 5.92
C PHE A 34 4.35 11.51 5.71
N LEU A 35 3.62 11.83 6.77
CA LEU A 35 2.17 12.00 6.77
C LEU A 35 1.73 13.46 6.90
N TRP A 36 2.65 14.40 7.07
CA TRP A 36 2.27 15.80 7.12
C TRP A 36 1.65 16.23 5.79
N PRO A 37 0.49 16.92 5.83
CA PRO A 37 -0.25 17.29 4.63
C PRO A 37 0.43 18.41 3.83
N GLU A 38 1.28 19.19 4.49
CA GLU A 38 1.99 20.35 3.95
C GLU A 38 3.50 20.18 4.11
N GLN A 39 4.29 20.90 3.31
CA GLN A 39 5.74 20.92 3.52
C GLN A 39 6.06 21.79 4.72
N VAL A 40 7.08 21.41 5.49
CA VAL A 40 7.55 22.23 6.61
C VAL A 40 8.00 23.63 6.16
N VAL A 41 8.52 23.76 4.93
CA VAL A 41 8.85 25.07 4.35
C VAL A 41 7.63 25.98 4.20
N ASP A 42 6.47 25.44 3.81
CA ASP A 42 5.26 26.23 3.60
C ASP A 42 4.77 26.85 4.91
N LEU A 43 4.84 26.08 6.01
CA LEU A 43 4.49 26.58 7.35
C LEU A 43 5.41 27.72 7.77
N ILE A 44 6.72 27.62 7.50
CA ILE A 44 7.68 28.65 7.87
C ILE A 44 7.47 29.93 7.07
N GLU A 45 7.28 29.82 5.77
CA GLU A 45 7.01 30.97 4.89
C GLU A 45 5.73 31.70 5.32
N GLN A 46 4.71 30.95 5.75
CA GLN A 46 3.45 31.48 6.29
C GLN A 46 3.53 31.93 7.76
N ARG A 47 4.70 31.81 8.41
CA ARG A 47 4.92 32.11 9.84
C ARG A 47 3.99 31.33 10.78
N ARG A 48 3.58 30.13 10.37
CA ARG A 48 2.77 29.21 11.17
C ARG A 48 3.63 28.38 12.13
N PRO A 49 3.14 28.08 13.33
CA PRO A 49 3.90 27.28 14.30
C PRO A 49 4.05 25.82 13.85
N LEU A 50 5.28 25.29 13.95
CA LEU A 50 5.57 23.88 13.64
C LEU A 50 4.82 22.87 14.54
N THR A 51 4.25 23.33 15.67
CA THR A 51 3.41 22.49 16.54
C THR A 51 2.06 22.11 15.92
N GLU A 52 1.68 22.71 14.80
CA GLU A 52 0.56 22.24 13.98
C GLU A 52 0.86 20.86 13.34
N LEU A 53 2.14 20.53 13.16
CA LEU A 53 2.55 19.26 12.59
C LEU A 53 2.37 18.15 13.62
N ARG A 54 1.69 17.08 13.20
CA ARG A 54 1.44 15.90 14.05
C ARG A 54 2.74 15.37 14.65
N SER A 55 2.71 15.12 15.97
CA SER A 55 3.83 14.59 16.77
C SER A 55 5.00 15.57 16.96
N ILE A 56 4.83 16.87 16.66
CA ILE A 56 5.81 17.91 16.95
C ILE A 56 5.35 18.73 18.16
N GLY A 57 6.11 18.65 19.25
CA GLY A 57 5.93 19.50 20.43
C GLY A 57 6.98 20.62 20.52
N PRO A 58 6.85 21.54 21.49
CA PRO A 58 7.74 22.70 21.62
C PRO A 58 9.24 22.37 21.67
N PHE A 59 9.60 21.25 22.31
CA PHE A 59 10.97 20.76 22.34
C PHE A 59 11.50 20.41 20.93
N MET A 60 10.71 19.67 20.16
CA MET A 60 11.08 19.26 18.80
C MET A 60 11.08 20.45 17.84
N THR A 61 10.19 21.42 18.03
CA THR A 61 10.18 22.68 17.26
C THR A 61 11.56 23.35 17.30
N LYS A 62 12.17 23.48 18.49
CA LYS A 62 13.52 24.07 18.62
C LYS A 62 14.57 23.27 17.84
N ARG A 63 14.49 21.93 17.86
CA ARG A 63 15.44 21.07 17.14
C ARG A 63 15.26 21.18 15.62
N ILE A 64 14.02 21.15 15.13
CA ILE A 64 13.69 21.28 13.71
C ILE A 64 14.12 22.66 13.20
N GLN A 65 13.82 23.74 13.93
CA GLN A 65 14.21 25.09 13.55
C GLN A 65 15.73 25.21 13.38
N ARG A 66 16.53 24.65 14.30
CA ARG A 66 18.00 24.64 14.16
C ARG A 66 18.49 23.93 12.90
N TRP A 67 17.83 22.84 12.48
CA TRP A 67 18.19 22.17 11.22
C TRP A 67 17.78 22.97 10.00
N ILE A 68 16.74 23.79 10.11
CA ILE A 68 16.28 24.63 9.01
C ILE A 68 17.17 25.84 8.85
N ASP A 69 17.53 26.50 9.97
CA ASP A 69 18.44 27.63 10.00
C ASP A 69 19.87 27.23 9.60
N ASN A 70 20.28 26.02 10.00
CA ASN A 70 21.60 25.47 9.69
C ASN A 70 21.48 24.02 9.18
N PRO A 71 21.16 23.84 7.88
CA PRO A 71 20.98 22.50 7.31
C PRO A 71 22.29 21.70 7.29
N PRO A 72 22.21 20.36 7.38
CA PRO A 72 23.38 19.51 7.22
C PRO A 72 24.11 19.81 5.91
N LYS A 73 25.44 19.99 5.98
CA LYS A 73 26.27 20.28 4.79
C LYS A 73 26.32 19.12 3.80
N GLU A 74 26.21 17.89 4.29
CA GLU A 74 26.18 16.69 3.48
C GLU A 74 24.76 16.28 3.13
N LYS A 75 24.58 15.75 1.92
CA LYS A 75 23.30 15.18 1.49
C LYS A 75 22.92 14.01 2.39
N LEU A 76 21.75 14.12 3.04
CA LEU A 76 21.19 13.05 3.85
C LEU A 76 20.93 11.82 2.99
N ARG A 77 21.61 10.71 3.33
CA ARG A 77 21.37 9.40 2.72
C ARG A 77 20.67 8.52 3.75
N ALA A 78 19.39 8.23 3.50
CA ALA A 78 18.64 7.28 4.32
C ALA A 78 19.22 5.85 4.18
N PRO A 79 19.33 5.10 5.28
CA PRO A 79 19.69 3.68 5.21
C PRO A 79 18.59 2.88 4.49
N ALA A 80 18.91 1.66 4.07
CA ALA A 80 18.00 0.84 3.26
C ALA A 80 16.59 0.68 3.89
N ILE A 81 16.50 0.62 5.22
CA ILE A 81 15.23 0.46 5.96
C ILE A 81 14.32 1.70 5.95
N ARG A 82 14.85 2.87 5.55
CA ARG A 82 14.13 4.15 5.43
C ARG A 82 14.20 4.76 4.03
N ARG A 83 14.77 4.03 3.06
CA ARG A 83 14.96 4.51 1.69
C ARG A 83 13.70 4.32 0.86
N ASP A 84 13.51 5.19 -0.13
CA ASP A 84 12.44 5.13 -1.14
C ASP A 84 11.02 5.29 -0.57
N PHE A 85 10.86 5.97 0.56
CA PHE A 85 9.56 6.48 1.00
C PHE A 85 9.31 7.87 0.41
N ILE A 86 8.06 8.17 0.11
CA ILE A 86 7.56 9.45 -0.39
C ILE A 86 6.71 10.07 0.73
N ALA A 87 6.92 11.35 1.03
CA ALA A 87 6.05 12.08 1.95
C ALA A 87 4.74 12.46 1.26
N LEU A 88 3.64 12.48 2.00
CA LEU A 88 2.31 12.77 1.46
C LEU A 88 2.25 14.16 0.78
N ALA A 89 2.86 15.18 1.39
CA ALA A 89 3.00 16.50 0.78
C ALA A 89 3.75 16.46 -0.57
N ASP A 90 4.82 15.66 -0.69
CA ASP A 90 5.56 15.49 -1.96
C ASP A 90 4.70 14.78 -3.01
N ALA A 91 3.92 13.77 -2.60
CA ALA A 91 3.00 13.06 -3.47
C ALA A 91 1.92 14.00 -4.02
N ARG A 92 1.27 14.75 -3.14
CA ARG A 92 0.24 15.75 -3.50
C ARG A 92 0.79 16.79 -4.47
N PHE A 93 1.95 17.36 -4.17
CA PHE A 93 2.60 18.33 -5.05
C PHE A 93 2.91 17.75 -6.44
N LEU A 94 3.38 16.51 -6.51
CA LEU A 94 3.65 15.83 -7.78
C LEU A 94 2.36 15.59 -8.58
N LEU A 95 1.31 15.11 -7.92
CA LEU A 95 0.02 14.77 -8.54
C LEU A 95 -0.73 16.02 -9.00
N ALA A 96 -0.66 17.13 -8.26
CA ALA A 96 -1.23 18.41 -8.66
C ALA A 96 -0.69 18.91 -10.01
N LYS A 97 0.56 18.58 -10.35
CA LYS A 97 1.18 18.90 -11.65
C LYS A 97 0.75 17.98 -12.79
N LYS A 98 0.05 16.88 -12.49
CA LYS A 98 -0.38 15.85 -13.44
C LYS A 98 -1.85 15.44 -13.19
N PRO A 99 -2.81 16.37 -13.26
CA PRO A 99 -4.21 16.07 -12.92
C PRO A 99 -4.85 15.01 -13.84
N THR A 100 -4.43 14.91 -15.10
CA THR A 100 -4.88 13.86 -16.02
C THR A 100 -4.41 12.46 -15.63
N TRP A 101 -3.30 12.35 -14.89
CA TRP A 101 -2.85 11.07 -14.32
C TRP A 101 -3.76 10.64 -13.18
N THR A 102 -4.02 11.53 -12.22
CA THR A 102 -4.87 11.25 -11.06
C THR A 102 -6.29 10.89 -11.46
N ARG A 103 -6.86 11.59 -12.46
CA ARG A 103 -8.23 11.32 -12.96
C ARG A 103 -8.43 9.97 -13.63
N GLN A 104 -7.36 9.22 -13.93
CA GLN A 104 -7.49 7.84 -14.45
C GLN A 104 -7.75 6.81 -13.34
N LEU A 105 -7.57 7.17 -12.07
CA LEU A 105 -7.85 6.29 -10.95
C LEU A 105 -9.35 5.96 -10.90
N ARG A 106 -9.69 4.68 -10.94
CA ARG A 106 -11.08 4.20 -10.87
C ARG A 106 -11.39 3.43 -9.60
N GLY A 107 -10.40 2.84 -8.94
CA GLY A 107 -10.66 2.07 -7.72
C GLY A 107 -9.48 1.85 -6.81
N ASP A 108 -9.78 1.38 -5.60
CA ASP A 108 -8.82 0.91 -4.60
C ASP A 108 -8.96 -0.60 -4.44
N LEU A 109 -7.84 -1.33 -4.50
CA LEU A 109 -7.81 -2.79 -4.58
C LEU A 109 -7.38 -3.48 -3.28
N GLN A 110 -7.19 -2.74 -2.17
CA GLN A 110 -6.93 -3.35 -0.86
C GLN A 110 -7.44 -2.49 0.29
N MET A 111 -8.40 -3.01 1.05
CA MET A 111 -8.88 -2.41 2.30
C MET A 111 -9.59 -3.44 3.19
N HIS A 112 -9.72 -3.10 4.46
CA HIS A 112 -10.15 -3.98 5.54
C HIS A 112 -11.39 -3.40 6.22
N THR A 113 -12.25 -4.29 6.73
CA THR A 113 -13.48 -3.91 7.42
C THR A 113 -13.55 -4.58 8.79
N ARG A 114 -14.63 -4.32 9.53
CA ARG A 114 -14.95 -5.00 10.81
C ARG A 114 -15.10 -6.52 10.69
N TRP A 115 -15.07 -7.08 9.49
CA TRP A 115 -15.05 -8.53 9.29
C TRP A 115 -13.72 -9.15 9.71
N SER A 116 -12.60 -8.42 9.59
CA SER A 116 -11.30 -8.82 10.12
C SER A 116 -10.77 -7.79 11.13
N ASP A 117 -9.82 -6.94 10.75
CA ASP A 117 -9.14 -5.99 11.63
C ASP A 117 -9.33 -4.51 11.26
N GLY A 118 -10.22 -4.22 10.32
CA GLY A 118 -10.68 -2.87 10.03
C GLY A 118 -11.66 -2.35 11.08
N SER A 119 -11.76 -1.02 11.21
CA SER A 119 -12.70 -0.34 12.10
C SER A 119 -14.00 0.10 11.41
N GLY A 120 -14.03 0.13 10.07
CA GLY A 120 -15.20 0.49 9.27
C GLY A 120 -16.03 -0.71 8.83
N THR A 121 -17.34 -0.55 8.73
CA THR A 121 -18.25 -1.48 8.04
C THR A 121 -18.07 -1.39 6.52
N VAL A 122 -18.60 -2.36 5.77
CA VAL A 122 -18.57 -2.30 4.30
C VAL A 122 -19.27 -1.03 3.79
N ALA A 123 -20.37 -0.63 4.43
CA ALA A 123 -21.11 0.58 4.09
C ALA A 123 -20.30 1.86 4.33
N GLU A 124 -19.66 2.00 5.50
CA GLU A 124 -18.83 3.17 5.82
C GLU A 124 -17.62 3.30 4.87
N MET A 125 -16.98 2.18 4.50
CA MET A 125 -15.91 2.18 3.50
C MET A 125 -16.41 2.60 2.12
N ALA A 126 -17.59 2.10 1.72
CA ALA A 126 -18.21 2.48 0.46
C ALA A 126 -18.61 3.96 0.42
N ASP A 127 -19.12 4.52 1.52
CA ASP A 127 -19.47 5.94 1.62
C ASP A 127 -18.25 6.85 1.46
N ALA A 128 -17.15 6.53 2.14
CA ALA A 128 -15.89 7.27 1.97
C ALA A 128 -15.32 7.12 0.55
N ALA A 129 -15.45 5.94 -0.05
CA ALA A 129 -15.01 5.74 -1.43
C ALA A 129 -15.81 6.57 -2.45
N ARG A 130 -17.12 6.78 -2.21
CA ARG A 130 -17.93 7.70 -3.03
C ARG A 130 -17.46 9.14 -2.91
N GLN A 131 -17.13 9.59 -1.70
CA GLN A 131 -16.58 10.93 -1.48
C GLN A 131 -15.23 11.10 -2.20
N GLY A 132 -14.45 10.02 -2.33
CA GLY A 132 -13.22 9.95 -3.12
C GLY A 132 -13.41 9.77 -4.64
N ASN A 133 -14.65 9.75 -5.16
CA ASN A 133 -14.99 9.54 -6.57
C ASN A 133 -14.48 8.21 -7.16
N TYR A 134 -14.38 7.16 -6.36
CA TYR A 134 -14.08 5.82 -6.88
C TYR A 134 -15.28 5.22 -7.65
N GLU A 135 -15.00 4.53 -8.74
CA GLU A 135 -15.95 3.67 -9.45
C GLU A 135 -16.07 2.28 -8.79
N TYR A 136 -15.00 1.82 -8.12
CA TYR A 136 -15.03 0.57 -7.34
C TYR A 136 -14.06 0.54 -6.18
N ILE A 137 -14.34 -0.34 -5.22
CA ILE A 137 -13.42 -0.71 -4.13
C ILE A 137 -13.42 -2.22 -3.95
N ALA A 138 -12.29 -2.80 -3.56
CA ALA A 138 -12.19 -4.21 -3.19
C ALA A 138 -12.11 -4.37 -1.67
N ILE A 139 -13.09 -5.05 -1.08
CA ILE A 139 -13.02 -5.44 0.33
C ILE A 139 -12.16 -6.71 0.42
N THR A 140 -11.01 -6.62 1.06
CA THR A 140 -9.97 -7.65 1.10
C THR A 140 -9.62 -8.05 2.53
N ASP A 141 -10.64 -8.25 3.37
CA ASP A 141 -10.44 -8.75 4.73
C ASP A 141 -9.55 -10.01 4.76
N HIS A 142 -8.78 -10.16 5.84
CA HIS A 142 -7.80 -11.24 5.94
C HIS A 142 -8.46 -12.62 5.97
N SER A 143 -7.80 -13.62 5.38
CA SER A 143 -8.23 -15.02 5.47
C SER A 143 -7.83 -15.73 6.77
N LYS A 144 -8.46 -16.87 7.04
CA LYS A 144 -8.49 -17.59 8.33
C LYS A 144 -7.14 -17.95 8.97
N GLY A 145 -6.05 -18.02 8.22
CA GLY A 145 -4.71 -18.32 8.75
C GLY A 145 -4.07 -17.14 9.49
N LEU A 146 -4.52 -15.91 9.25
CA LEU A 146 -4.04 -14.72 9.98
C LEU A 146 -4.89 -14.43 11.23
N LYS A 147 -4.85 -15.36 12.20
CA LYS A 147 -5.68 -15.29 13.42
C LYS A 147 -5.50 -14.01 14.24
N ILE A 148 -4.29 -13.44 14.25
CA ILE A 148 -4.01 -12.20 14.99
C ILE A 148 -4.80 -10.99 14.46
N ALA A 149 -5.23 -11.05 13.21
CA ALA A 149 -6.02 -10.03 12.54
C ALA A 149 -7.51 -10.44 12.41
N GLY A 150 -7.96 -11.46 13.14
CA GLY A 150 -9.35 -11.91 13.09
C GLY A 150 -9.77 -12.48 11.73
N GLY A 151 -8.84 -13.08 10.98
CA GLY A 151 -9.10 -13.53 9.61
C GLY A 151 -10.33 -14.44 9.45
N ILE A 152 -11.06 -14.25 8.35
CA ILE A 152 -12.37 -14.86 8.09
C ILE A 152 -12.26 -16.20 7.37
N ASP A 153 -13.17 -17.13 7.72
CA ASP A 153 -13.33 -18.42 7.06
C ASP A 153 -14.35 -18.36 5.89
N GLU A 154 -14.57 -19.48 5.21
CA GLU A 154 -15.51 -19.60 4.09
C GLU A 154 -16.98 -19.30 4.48
N LYS A 155 -17.35 -19.45 5.76
CA LYS A 155 -18.70 -19.16 6.25
C LYS A 155 -18.87 -17.66 6.46
N SER A 156 -17.90 -17.01 7.10
CA SER A 156 -17.86 -15.56 7.30
C SER A 156 -17.74 -14.81 5.97
N LEU A 157 -16.91 -15.30 5.04
CA LEU A 157 -16.79 -14.75 3.69
C LEU A 157 -18.13 -14.72 2.94
N ARG A 158 -18.96 -15.77 3.07
CA ARG A 158 -20.32 -15.77 2.47
C ARG A 158 -21.25 -14.74 3.09
N LYS A 159 -21.14 -14.51 4.40
CA LYS A 159 -21.95 -13.48 5.09
C LYS A 159 -21.51 -12.08 4.68
N GLN A 160 -20.21 -11.83 4.58
CA GLN A 160 -19.65 -10.58 4.06
C GLN A 160 -20.11 -10.33 2.63
N ALA A 161 -20.07 -11.34 1.75
CA ALA A 161 -20.56 -11.21 0.38
C ALA A 161 -22.05 -10.80 0.33
N ALA A 162 -22.86 -11.27 1.27
CA ALA A 162 -24.26 -10.84 1.39
C ALA A 162 -24.39 -9.39 1.86
N GLU A 163 -23.53 -8.91 2.77
CA GLU A 163 -23.44 -7.49 3.14
C GLU A 163 -23.02 -6.63 1.94
N ILE A 164 -21.96 -7.03 1.22
CA ILE A 164 -21.51 -6.37 -0.01
C ILE A 164 -22.64 -6.29 -1.04
N THR A 165 -23.38 -7.38 -1.25
CA THR A 165 -24.54 -7.39 -2.15
C THR A 165 -25.59 -6.37 -1.72
N LYS A 166 -25.91 -6.31 -0.41
CA LYS A 166 -26.84 -5.30 0.14
C LYS A 166 -26.33 -3.87 -0.05
N THR A 167 -25.03 -3.64 0.17
CA THR A 167 -24.40 -2.33 -0.04
C THR A 167 -24.48 -1.92 -1.51
N ASN A 168 -24.16 -2.81 -2.44
CA ASN A 168 -24.28 -2.55 -3.88
C ASN A 168 -25.72 -2.26 -4.31
N MET A 169 -26.73 -2.95 -3.76
CA MET A 169 -28.14 -2.69 -4.05
C MET A 169 -28.64 -1.34 -3.54
N ARG A 170 -28.10 -0.86 -2.41
CA ARG A 170 -28.43 0.46 -1.84
C ARG A 170 -27.70 1.62 -2.52
N SER A 171 -26.62 1.31 -3.22
CA SER A 171 -25.80 2.30 -3.90
C SER A 171 -26.53 2.81 -5.15
N SER A 172 -26.50 4.13 -5.37
CA SER A 172 -26.68 4.63 -6.73
C SER A 172 -25.61 4.01 -7.63
N LYS A 173 -25.84 3.91 -8.95
CA LYS A 173 -24.99 3.22 -9.95
C LYS A 173 -23.52 3.71 -10.05
N SER A 174 -23.05 4.54 -9.13
CA SER A 174 -21.74 5.22 -9.15
C SER A 174 -20.57 4.41 -8.56
N LEU A 175 -20.82 3.49 -7.61
CA LEU A 175 -19.76 2.70 -6.96
C LEU A 175 -20.10 1.21 -6.94
N THR A 176 -19.13 0.36 -7.31
CA THR A 176 -19.19 -1.10 -7.15
C THR A 176 -18.26 -1.57 -6.03
N VAL A 177 -18.82 -2.21 -5.00
CA VAL A 177 -18.04 -2.92 -3.97
C VAL A 177 -17.78 -4.35 -4.43
N LEU A 178 -16.51 -4.72 -4.59
CA LEU A 178 -16.05 -6.02 -5.05
C LEU A 178 -15.87 -6.99 -3.87
N SER A 179 -16.42 -8.19 -3.99
CA SER A 179 -16.20 -9.26 -3.03
C SER A 179 -14.84 -9.89 -3.29
N SER A 180 -13.88 -9.62 -2.40
CA SER A 180 -12.48 -9.97 -2.59
C SER A 180 -11.90 -10.52 -1.28
N ILE A 181 -10.61 -10.87 -1.27
CA ILE A 181 -9.94 -11.30 -0.04
C ILE A 181 -8.44 -11.06 -0.12
N GLU A 182 -7.83 -10.78 1.02
CA GLU A 182 -6.39 -10.95 1.21
C GLU A 182 -6.11 -12.37 1.74
N LEU A 183 -5.81 -13.26 0.80
CA LEU A 183 -5.46 -14.64 1.04
C LEU A 183 -4.05 -14.72 1.64
N ASN A 184 -3.97 -15.19 2.87
CA ASN A 184 -2.71 -15.46 3.53
C ASN A 184 -2.02 -16.68 2.89
N LEU A 185 -0.75 -16.48 2.51
CA LEU A 185 0.08 -17.47 1.84
C LEU A 185 1.16 -18.02 2.78
N ASN A 186 1.40 -19.33 2.72
CA ASN A 186 2.58 -19.94 3.34
C ASN A 186 3.84 -19.74 2.45
N PRO A 187 5.06 -20.02 2.93
CA PRO A 187 6.28 -19.85 2.12
C PRO A 187 6.34 -20.68 0.82
N ARG A 188 5.47 -21.69 0.64
CA ARG A 188 5.32 -22.47 -0.59
C ARG A 188 4.31 -21.86 -1.57
N GLY A 189 3.76 -20.69 -1.26
CA GLY A 189 2.79 -19.99 -2.11
C GLY A 189 1.37 -20.57 -2.05
N GLU A 190 1.10 -21.50 -1.13
CA GLU A 190 -0.22 -22.10 -0.94
C GLU A 190 -1.07 -21.17 -0.07
N GLY A 191 -2.32 -20.98 -0.47
CA GLY A 191 -3.31 -20.23 0.30
C GLY A 191 -4.00 -21.09 1.35
N ASP A 192 -4.66 -20.44 2.30
CA ASP A 192 -5.30 -21.08 3.45
C ASP A 192 -6.84 -21.21 3.32
N MET A 193 -7.40 -21.13 2.11
CA MET A 193 -8.84 -21.26 1.87
C MET A 193 -9.16 -22.23 0.73
N ASP A 194 -10.38 -22.76 0.72
CA ASP A 194 -10.87 -23.63 -0.35
C ASP A 194 -10.88 -22.90 -1.72
N PRO A 195 -10.17 -23.41 -2.75
CA PRO A 195 -10.21 -22.87 -4.11
C PRO A 195 -11.62 -22.67 -4.69
N LYS A 196 -12.61 -23.48 -4.29
CA LYS A 196 -14.01 -23.30 -4.70
C LYS A 196 -14.61 -22.01 -4.14
N ALA A 197 -14.26 -21.64 -2.90
CA ALA A 197 -14.69 -20.36 -2.33
C ALA A 197 -14.01 -19.20 -3.05
N LEU A 198 -12.69 -19.30 -3.28
CA LEU A 198 -11.90 -18.27 -3.98
C LEU A 198 -12.37 -18.02 -5.42
N SER A 199 -12.83 -19.06 -6.12
CA SER A 199 -13.30 -18.95 -7.51
C SER A 199 -14.51 -18.03 -7.70
N LYS A 200 -15.26 -17.75 -6.64
CA LYS A 200 -16.45 -16.89 -6.65
C LYS A 200 -16.14 -15.41 -6.40
N LEU A 201 -14.92 -15.10 -5.94
CA LEU A 201 -14.51 -13.74 -5.64
C LEU A 201 -14.22 -12.95 -6.93
N ASP A 202 -14.42 -11.64 -6.86
CA ASP A 202 -14.13 -10.70 -7.95
C ASP A 202 -12.61 -10.57 -8.17
N VAL A 203 -11.82 -10.54 -7.10
CA VAL A 203 -10.34 -10.55 -7.15
C VAL A 203 -9.76 -11.15 -5.86
N VAL A 204 -8.59 -11.78 -5.97
CA VAL A 204 -7.85 -12.34 -4.81
C VAL A 204 -6.44 -11.75 -4.76
N LEU A 205 -6.11 -11.12 -3.64
CA LEU A 205 -4.77 -10.69 -3.27
C LEU A 205 -4.13 -11.81 -2.45
N GLY A 206 -2.93 -12.25 -2.81
CA GLY A 206 -2.17 -13.22 -2.04
C GLY A 206 -1.00 -12.55 -1.33
N SER A 207 -0.94 -12.66 -0.01
CA SER A 207 0.04 -11.93 0.82
C SER A 207 0.77 -12.82 1.80
N PHE A 208 2.01 -12.45 2.12
CA PHE A 208 2.85 -13.13 3.09
C PHE A 208 2.86 -12.38 4.43
N HIS A 209 2.39 -13.03 5.50
CA HIS A 209 2.37 -12.42 6.84
C HIS A 209 3.37 -13.01 7.83
N SER A 210 4.03 -14.11 7.46
CA SER A 210 4.96 -14.85 8.33
C SER A 210 6.33 -15.01 7.69
N VAL A 211 7.34 -15.28 8.52
CA VAL A 211 8.72 -15.54 8.07
C VAL A 211 9.28 -14.36 7.24
N LEU A 212 8.99 -13.12 7.67
CA LEU A 212 9.34 -11.88 6.94
C LEU A 212 10.70 -11.27 7.33
N ARG A 213 11.43 -11.91 8.26
CA ARG A 213 12.73 -11.45 8.77
C ARG A 213 13.90 -12.33 8.31
N VAL A 214 13.65 -13.29 7.42
CA VAL A 214 14.72 -14.12 6.85
C VAL A 214 15.64 -13.28 5.97
N LYS A 215 16.94 -13.57 6.05
CA LYS A 215 17.99 -12.79 5.35
C LYS A 215 18.39 -13.39 3.99
N HIS A 216 18.15 -14.69 3.80
CA HIS A 216 18.44 -15.38 2.54
C HIS A 216 17.41 -15.05 1.46
N ASP A 217 17.78 -15.31 0.22
CA ASP A 217 16.96 -15.05 -0.96
C ASP A 217 15.62 -15.82 -0.89
N GLN A 218 14.52 -15.15 -1.23
CA GLN A 218 13.15 -15.68 -1.22
C GLN A 218 12.53 -15.77 -2.62
N THR A 219 13.35 -15.78 -3.69
CA THR A 219 12.83 -15.83 -5.08
C THR A 219 11.88 -17.00 -5.28
N ALA A 220 12.23 -18.19 -4.80
CA ALA A 220 11.40 -19.40 -4.94
C ALA A 220 10.01 -19.22 -4.31
N ARG A 221 9.93 -18.56 -3.15
CA ARG A 221 8.67 -18.26 -2.45
C ARG A 221 7.75 -17.37 -3.29
N TYR A 222 8.30 -16.33 -3.92
CA TYR A 222 7.54 -15.45 -4.80
C TYR A 222 7.10 -16.12 -6.09
N LEU A 223 7.98 -16.91 -6.71
CA LEU A 223 7.63 -17.67 -7.92
C LEU A 223 6.51 -18.67 -7.63
N ALA A 224 6.53 -19.33 -6.47
CA ALA A 224 5.48 -20.24 -6.06
C ALA A 224 4.12 -19.51 -5.87
N ALA A 225 4.12 -18.36 -5.17
CA ALA A 225 2.91 -17.55 -5.04
C ALA A 225 2.36 -17.07 -6.40
N LEU A 226 3.24 -16.60 -7.30
CA LEU A 226 2.82 -16.18 -8.63
C LEU A 226 2.21 -17.33 -9.44
N ARG A 227 2.63 -18.58 -9.22
CA ARG A 227 2.06 -19.78 -9.87
C ARG A 227 0.77 -20.29 -9.23
N ASN A 228 0.39 -19.80 -8.05
CA ASN A 228 -0.88 -20.17 -7.42
C ASN A 228 -2.06 -19.72 -8.32
N PRO A 229 -2.94 -20.60 -8.81
CA PRO A 229 -3.98 -20.24 -9.77
C PRO A 229 -5.06 -19.32 -9.21
N ASP A 230 -5.18 -19.23 -7.89
CA ASP A 230 -6.30 -18.56 -7.25
C ASP A 230 -6.02 -17.07 -6.99
N ILE A 231 -4.75 -16.64 -6.94
CA ILE A 231 -4.39 -15.22 -6.73
C ILE A 231 -4.21 -14.47 -8.05
N GLN A 232 -4.59 -13.19 -8.09
CA GLN A 232 -4.37 -12.30 -9.24
C GLN A 232 -3.34 -11.22 -8.94
N ILE A 233 -3.24 -10.83 -7.67
CA ILE A 233 -2.33 -9.80 -7.17
C ILE A 233 -1.45 -10.43 -6.10
N LEU A 234 -0.14 -10.19 -6.15
CA LEU A 234 0.78 -10.47 -5.05
C LEU A 234 0.84 -9.23 -4.14
N GLY A 235 0.23 -9.31 -2.96
CA GLY A 235 0.08 -8.21 -2.02
C GLY A 235 1.38 -7.88 -1.27
N HIS A 236 1.55 -6.60 -0.89
CA HIS A 236 2.73 -5.94 -0.27
C HIS A 236 3.97 -6.85 -0.21
N PRO A 237 4.62 -7.12 -1.37
CA PRO A 237 5.41 -8.33 -1.54
C PRO A 237 6.59 -8.46 -0.57
N ARG A 238 7.25 -7.35 -0.22
CA ARG A 238 8.41 -7.40 0.68
C ARG A 238 7.97 -7.56 2.13
N GLY A 239 6.75 -7.14 2.45
CA GLY A 239 6.29 -6.92 3.81
C GLY A 239 7.17 -5.89 4.52
N ARG A 240 7.67 -4.84 3.85
CA ARG A 240 8.51 -3.81 4.52
C ARG A 240 7.67 -2.92 5.43
N ILE A 241 8.30 -2.37 6.47
CA ILE A 241 7.71 -1.37 7.37
C ILE A 241 8.78 -0.32 7.70
N TYR A 242 8.44 0.96 7.53
CA TYR A 242 9.30 2.10 7.77
C TYR A 242 9.96 2.01 9.15
N ASN A 243 11.29 2.05 9.14
CA ASN A 243 12.14 2.06 10.32
C ASN A 243 11.90 0.89 11.30
N TYR A 244 11.37 -0.24 10.81
CA TYR A 244 11.07 -1.41 11.63
C TYR A 244 11.42 -2.73 10.94
N ARG A 245 11.11 -2.88 9.65
CA ARG A 245 11.36 -4.10 8.88
C ARG A 245 11.79 -3.77 7.45
N LEU A 246 12.98 -4.20 7.06
CA LEU A 246 13.51 -3.98 5.70
C LEU A 246 12.74 -4.75 4.62
N GLY A 247 12.04 -5.81 5.01
CA GLY A 247 11.33 -6.73 4.14
C GLY A 247 12.24 -7.77 3.50
N LEU A 248 11.60 -8.74 2.84
CA LEU A 248 12.27 -9.87 2.19
C LEU A 248 13.15 -9.45 1.02
N LYS A 249 14.13 -10.30 0.70
CA LYS A 249 15.02 -10.16 -0.46
C LYS A 249 14.71 -11.25 -1.49
N ALA A 250 14.82 -10.91 -2.76
CA ALA A 250 14.68 -11.83 -3.87
C ALA A 250 15.43 -11.29 -5.09
N ASP A 251 15.66 -12.14 -6.07
CA ASP A 251 15.89 -11.74 -7.45
C ASP A 251 14.58 -11.17 -8.04
N TRP A 252 14.40 -9.88 -7.83
CA TRP A 252 13.21 -9.16 -8.26
C TRP A 252 13.05 -9.13 -9.78
N LEU A 253 14.13 -9.21 -10.56
CA LEU A 253 14.03 -9.29 -12.03
C LEU A 253 13.33 -10.59 -12.44
N ARG A 254 13.72 -11.72 -11.83
CA ARG A 254 13.05 -13.01 -12.07
C ARG A 254 11.60 -13.00 -11.60
N VAL A 255 11.31 -12.44 -10.42
CA VAL A 255 9.94 -12.34 -9.88
C VAL A 255 9.05 -11.50 -10.81
N PHE A 256 9.53 -10.34 -11.25
CA PHE A 256 8.77 -9.46 -12.14
C PHE A 256 8.58 -10.04 -13.54
N ALA A 257 9.58 -10.72 -14.08
CA ALA A 257 9.46 -11.45 -15.34
C ALA A 257 8.38 -12.55 -15.27
N GLU A 258 8.35 -13.33 -14.19
CA GLU A 258 7.30 -14.36 -14.00
C GLU A 258 5.91 -13.72 -13.83
N ALA A 259 5.80 -12.63 -13.06
CA ALA A 259 4.52 -11.92 -12.90
C ALA A 259 4.01 -11.37 -14.24
N ALA A 260 4.90 -10.79 -15.06
CA ALA A 260 4.58 -10.32 -16.41
C ALA A 260 4.15 -11.47 -17.32
N LYS A 261 4.90 -12.59 -17.31
CA LYS A 261 4.58 -13.82 -18.06
C LYS A 261 3.20 -14.34 -17.69
N LEU A 262 2.86 -14.41 -16.41
CA LEU A 262 1.58 -14.91 -15.91
C LEU A 262 0.46 -13.87 -15.97
N ASN A 263 0.77 -12.65 -16.41
CA ASN A 263 -0.16 -11.54 -16.50
C ASN A 263 -0.74 -11.11 -15.14
N LYS A 264 -0.04 -11.42 -14.04
CA LYS A 264 -0.39 -11.06 -12.67
C LYS A 264 0.15 -9.69 -12.30
N ALA A 265 -0.46 -9.08 -11.29
CA ALA A 265 0.00 -7.81 -10.75
C ALA A 265 0.78 -8.01 -9.45
N VAL A 266 1.69 -7.07 -9.19
CA VAL A 266 2.35 -6.90 -7.89
C VAL A 266 1.82 -5.63 -7.24
N GLU A 267 1.57 -5.67 -5.95
CA GLU A 267 0.98 -4.53 -5.26
C GLU A 267 1.99 -3.41 -4.99
N VAL A 268 1.49 -2.18 -5.05
CA VAL A 268 2.01 -0.98 -4.42
C VAL A 268 1.02 -0.62 -3.32
N ASP A 269 1.32 -1.11 -2.14
CA ASP A 269 0.60 -0.82 -0.92
C ASP A 269 0.92 0.62 -0.55
N CYS A 270 -0.12 1.44 -0.58
CA CYS A 270 -0.04 2.88 -0.41
C CYS A 270 -0.01 3.27 1.07
N TYR A 271 -0.10 2.31 2.00
CA TYR A 271 -0.03 2.62 3.42
C TYR A 271 1.30 3.30 3.74
N PRO A 272 1.28 4.44 4.48
CA PRO A 272 2.44 5.31 4.65
C PRO A 272 3.69 4.61 5.18
N ASP A 273 3.50 3.70 6.14
CA ASP A 273 4.59 2.94 6.74
C ASP A 273 5.05 1.76 5.86
N ARG A 274 4.28 1.35 4.84
CA ARG A 274 4.64 0.25 3.94
C ARG A 274 5.31 0.77 2.68
N GLN A 275 4.56 1.50 1.85
CA GLN A 275 4.99 1.95 0.51
C GLN A 275 5.70 0.81 -0.24
N ASP A 276 4.99 -0.30 -0.39
CA ASP A 276 5.52 -1.59 -0.84
C ASP A 276 4.74 -2.11 -2.06
N LEU A 277 5.27 -2.07 -3.28
CA LEU A 277 6.68 -1.95 -3.64
C LEU A 277 7.26 -0.54 -3.59
N ASN A 278 8.53 -0.46 -3.16
CA ASN A 278 9.28 0.78 -3.14
C ASN A 278 9.72 1.24 -4.54
N LEU A 279 9.98 2.54 -4.69
CA LEU A 279 10.25 3.19 -5.98
C LEU A 279 11.32 2.50 -6.84
N SER A 280 12.42 2.05 -6.25
CA SER A 280 13.47 1.36 -7.01
C SER A 280 13.00 0.03 -7.60
N LEU A 281 12.16 -0.72 -6.89
CA LEU A 281 11.57 -1.96 -7.41
C LEU A 281 10.50 -1.69 -8.46
N LEU A 282 9.73 -0.60 -8.33
CA LEU A 282 8.76 -0.22 -9.35
C LEU A 282 9.42 0.06 -10.70
N LYS A 283 10.63 0.64 -10.72
CA LYS A 283 11.40 0.82 -11.97
C LYS A 283 11.79 -0.52 -12.61
N LEU A 284 12.09 -1.54 -11.80
CA LEU A 284 12.38 -2.90 -12.29
C LEU A 284 11.09 -3.58 -12.81
N ALA A 285 9.98 -3.45 -12.07
CA ALA A 285 8.68 -3.97 -12.49
C ALA A 285 8.24 -3.35 -13.84
N ARG A 286 8.47 -2.04 -14.02
CA ARG A 286 8.28 -1.37 -15.31
C ARG A 286 9.11 -1.99 -16.42
N ALA A 287 10.41 -2.18 -16.19
CA ALA A 287 11.33 -2.73 -17.19
C ALA A 287 10.93 -4.15 -17.63
N ALA A 288 10.36 -4.94 -16.71
CA ALA A 288 9.84 -6.27 -16.99
C ALA A 288 8.42 -6.27 -17.62
N GLY A 289 7.76 -5.11 -17.74
CA GLY A 289 6.38 -5.01 -18.22
C GLY A 289 5.32 -5.57 -17.26
N THR A 290 5.66 -5.68 -15.97
CA THR A 290 4.77 -6.19 -14.92
C THR A 290 3.64 -5.22 -14.64
N ARG A 291 2.43 -5.74 -14.38
CA ARG A 291 1.32 -4.91 -13.90
C ARG A 291 1.50 -4.57 -12.42
N VAL A 292 1.01 -3.41 -12.03
CA VAL A 292 0.93 -3.01 -10.63
C VAL A 292 -0.51 -2.81 -10.20
N SER A 293 -0.81 -3.19 -8.97
CA SER A 293 -2.07 -2.88 -8.28
C SER A 293 -1.78 -1.85 -7.20
N LEU A 294 -2.65 -0.87 -7.00
CA LEU A 294 -2.60 0.10 -5.91
C LEU A 294 -3.67 -0.30 -4.88
N GLY A 295 -3.26 -0.44 -3.63
CA GLY A 295 -4.15 -0.73 -2.50
C GLY A 295 -3.79 0.18 -1.35
N THR A 296 -4.75 0.79 -0.65
CA THR A 296 -4.41 1.66 0.49
C THR A 296 -4.07 0.90 1.76
N ASP A 297 -4.41 -0.40 1.82
CA ASP A 297 -4.38 -1.20 3.05
C ASP A 297 -5.19 -0.49 4.15
N ALA A 298 -6.29 0.17 3.76
CA ALA A 298 -7.07 1.01 4.65
C ALA A 298 -7.84 0.16 5.66
N HIS A 299 -7.59 0.40 6.94
CA HIS A 299 -8.32 -0.19 8.07
C HIS A 299 -9.35 0.78 8.65
N HIS A 300 -9.41 2.02 8.14
CA HIS A 300 -10.41 3.02 8.51
C HIS A 300 -10.75 3.87 7.28
N PRO A 301 -12.02 4.31 7.09
CA PRO A 301 -12.43 5.14 5.96
C PRO A 301 -11.53 6.33 5.59
N TRP A 302 -10.98 7.08 6.57
CA TRP A 302 -10.11 8.24 6.29
C TRP A 302 -8.78 7.85 5.62
N GLN A 303 -8.34 6.61 5.75
CA GLN A 303 -7.06 6.14 5.20
C GLN A 303 -7.08 5.95 3.68
N LEU A 304 -8.25 6.06 3.04
CA LEU A 304 -8.37 6.05 1.58
C LEU A 304 -7.58 7.18 0.90
N GLU A 305 -7.25 8.26 1.63
CA GLU A 305 -6.41 9.35 1.11
C GLU A 305 -5.00 8.88 0.74
N PHE A 306 -4.53 7.77 1.31
CA PHE A 306 -3.18 7.27 1.09
C PHE A 306 -2.93 6.79 -0.34
N ILE A 307 -3.98 6.63 -1.16
CA ILE A 307 -3.87 6.26 -2.57
C ILE A 307 -2.94 7.20 -3.35
N GLU A 308 -2.83 8.46 -2.90
CA GLU A 308 -1.95 9.48 -3.44
C GLU A 308 -0.47 9.05 -3.40
N LEU A 309 -0.05 8.31 -2.37
CA LEU A 309 1.32 7.80 -2.25
C LEU A 309 1.62 6.77 -3.34
N GLY A 310 0.71 5.82 -3.58
CA GLY A 310 0.86 4.81 -4.64
C GLY A 310 0.82 5.42 -6.03
N LEU A 311 -0.11 6.35 -6.28
CA LEU A 311 -0.19 7.09 -7.54
C LEU A 311 1.09 7.88 -7.83
N ALA A 312 1.62 8.59 -6.84
CA ALA A 312 2.86 9.34 -6.97
C ALA A 312 4.07 8.42 -7.19
N ALA A 313 4.12 7.27 -6.49
CA ALA A 313 5.17 6.28 -6.69
C ALA A 313 5.15 5.71 -8.12
N ALA A 314 3.96 5.33 -8.63
CA ALA A 314 3.79 4.84 -9.99
C ALA A 314 4.16 5.90 -11.05
N LEU A 315 3.74 7.14 -10.85
CA LEU A 315 4.09 8.28 -11.70
C LEU A 315 5.60 8.52 -11.74
N LYS A 316 6.25 8.55 -10.57
CA LYS A 316 7.70 8.76 -10.43
C LYS A 316 8.52 7.60 -10.99
N ALA A 317 8.01 6.37 -10.90
CA ALA A 317 8.56 5.20 -11.57
C ALA A 317 8.27 5.19 -13.08
N LYS A 318 7.36 6.04 -13.57
CA LYS A 318 6.85 6.09 -14.94
C LYS A 318 6.25 4.73 -15.37
N ILE A 319 5.46 4.11 -14.50
CA ILE A 319 4.67 2.92 -14.90
C ILE A 319 3.71 3.35 -16.01
N PRO A 320 3.61 2.63 -17.14
CA PRO A 320 2.60 2.92 -18.16
C PRO A 320 1.19 2.76 -17.60
N ALA A 321 0.26 3.63 -18.01
CA ALA A 321 -1.11 3.65 -17.50
C ALA A 321 -1.81 2.30 -17.70
N GLU A 322 -1.61 1.65 -18.85
CA GLU A 322 -2.15 0.35 -19.21
C GLU A 322 -1.59 -0.81 -18.36
N ARG A 323 -0.54 -0.55 -17.57
CA ARG A 323 0.04 -1.49 -16.60
C ARG A 323 -0.43 -1.25 -15.16
N ILE A 324 -1.29 -0.27 -14.91
CA ILE A 324 -1.89 -0.02 -13.59
C ILE A 324 -3.31 -0.59 -13.57
N VAL A 325 -3.54 -1.58 -12.71
CA VAL A 325 -4.83 -2.29 -12.64
C VAL A 325 -5.98 -1.36 -12.25
N ASN A 326 -5.71 -0.40 -11.35
CA ASN A 326 -6.70 0.55 -10.84
C ASN A 326 -7.23 1.54 -11.88
N PHE A 327 -6.65 1.57 -13.08
CA PHE A 327 -7.12 2.39 -14.21
C PHE A 327 -8.09 1.63 -15.12
N MET A 328 -8.26 0.32 -14.90
CA MET A 328 -9.24 -0.50 -15.60
C MET A 328 -10.65 -0.16 -15.12
N SER A 329 -11.62 -0.15 -16.05
CA SER A 329 -13.03 -0.20 -15.68
C SER A 329 -13.34 -1.49 -14.91
N VAL A 330 -14.46 -1.53 -14.18
CA VAL A 330 -14.89 -2.77 -13.47
C VAL A 330 -15.00 -3.96 -14.44
N ALA A 331 -15.51 -3.73 -15.65
CA ALA A 331 -15.65 -4.77 -16.67
C ALA A 331 -14.29 -5.30 -17.14
N ASP A 332 -13.32 -4.40 -17.38
CA ASP A 332 -11.97 -4.76 -17.79
C ASP A 332 -11.22 -5.49 -16.66
N LEU A 333 -11.39 -5.05 -15.41
CA LEU A 333 -10.84 -5.71 -14.23
C LEU A 333 -11.33 -7.16 -14.14
N LYS A 334 -12.65 -7.39 -14.23
CA LYS A 334 -13.24 -8.74 -14.21
C LYS A 334 -12.77 -9.60 -15.38
N SER A 335 -12.66 -9.02 -16.58
CA SER A 335 -12.09 -9.68 -17.76
C SER A 335 -10.63 -10.07 -17.56
N TRP A 336 -9.82 -9.19 -16.96
CA TRP A 336 -8.43 -9.46 -16.63
C TRP A 336 -8.31 -10.59 -15.60
N VAL A 337 -9.09 -10.58 -14.52
CA VAL A 337 -9.11 -11.65 -13.51
C VAL A 337 -9.44 -13.00 -14.14
N ALA A 338 -10.47 -13.07 -14.99
CA ALA A 338 -10.85 -14.30 -15.67
C ALA A 338 -9.72 -14.84 -16.58
N LYS A 339 -9.02 -13.94 -17.31
CA LYS A 339 -7.87 -14.30 -18.15
C LYS A 339 -6.71 -14.85 -17.31
N VAL A 340 -6.40 -14.24 -16.16
CA VAL A 340 -5.34 -14.70 -15.25
C VAL A 340 -5.65 -16.09 -14.68
N ARG A 341 -6.87 -16.32 -14.21
CA ARG A 341 -7.32 -17.64 -13.71
C ARG A 341 -7.16 -18.72 -14.78
N ARG A 342 -7.59 -18.44 -16.01
CA ARG A 342 -7.46 -19.39 -17.13
C ARG A 342 -6.00 -19.66 -17.50
N LYS A 343 -5.14 -18.63 -17.50
CA LYS A 343 -3.72 -18.79 -17.89
C LYS A 343 -2.94 -19.63 -16.89
N THR A 344 -3.19 -19.45 -15.60
CA THR A 344 -2.43 -20.12 -14.53
C THR A 344 -2.89 -21.58 -14.33
N ARG A 345 -4.08 -21.94 -14.81
CA ARG A 345 -4.62 -23.32 -14.77
C ARG A 345 -4.30 -24.15 -16.01
N ARG A 346 -3.66 -23.57 -17.03
CA ARG A 346 -3.16 -24.34 -18.18
C ARG A 346 -1.87 -25.07 -17.76
N PRO A 347 -1.76 -26.38 -18.03
CA PRO A 347 -0.60 -27.18 -17.65
C PRO A 347 0.70 -26.67 -18.29
#